data_AF-A0A8M1KE43-F1
#
_entry.id   AF-A0A8M1KE43-F1
#
_cell.length_a   1.000
_cell.length_b   1.000
_cell.length_c   1.000
_cell.angle_alpha   90.00
_cell.angle_beta   90.00
_cell.angle_gamma   90.00
#
_symmetry.space_group_name_H-M   'P 1'
#
loop_
_entity.id
_entity.type
_entity.pdbx_description
1 polymer ?
#
loop_
_entity_poly.entity_id
_entity_poly.type
_entity_poly.pdbx_seq_one_letter_code
_entity_poly.pdbx_strand_id
1 'polypeptide(L)'
;MNSDSSYEKIKLSFLSVNQEQGDSLTYLKGIEDCVGLYRHDEIRVKEEFTWTIGPFEDTIFKDNRKILENWQMRYLPDHMMMQVLGTIKNNSCELGCLQVVLMVCEDMKLYAYREMEMHLVADNLQELFDEGISFPGKKMFYHGQRFDKMTEADLKAAKKSDARKTLNEKHKKLLESLLPEFKASMAAFKHCTC
;
A
#
# COMPACT_ATOMS: atom_id res chain seq x y z
N MET A 1 0.16 34.56 -6.01
CA MET A 1 -0.54 34.92 -4.77
C MET A 1 -1.79 34.04 -4.67
N ASN A 2 -1.74 32.94 -3.88
CA ASN A 2 -2.88 32.14 -3.37
C ASN A 2 -2.50 30.71 -2.86
N SER A 3 -1.23 30.33 -2.78
CA SER A 3 -0.83 28.98 -2.30
C SER A 3 -1.32 28.70 -0.88
N ASP A 4 -1.24 29.68 0.02
CA ASP A 4 -1.59 29.50 1.43
C ASP A 4 -3.11 29.34 1.66
N SER A 5 -3.93 30.01 0.84
CA SER A 5 -5.39 29.91 0.93
C SER A 5 -5.91 28.54 0.48
N SER A 6 -5.30 27.97 -0.56
CA SER A 6 -5.64 26.62 -1.03
C SER A 6 -5.20 25.55 -0.04
N TYR A 7 -3.99 25.69 0.52
CA TYR A 7 -3.45 24.77 1.52
C TYR A 7 -4.34 24.70 2.77
N GLU A 8 -4.68 25.85 3.35
CA GLU A 8 -5.50 25.90 4.56
C GLU A 8 -6.91 25.34 4.32
N LYS A 9 -7.48 25.58 3.14
CA LYS A 9 -8.77 24.98 2.78
C LYS A 9 -8.70 23.46 2.74
N ILE A 10 -7.68 22.90 2.09
CA ILE A 10 -7.49 21.44 2.01
C ILE A 10 -7.27 20.86 3.42
N LYS A 11 -6.36 21.45 4.19
CA LYS A 11 -6.06 21.08 5.57
C LYS A 11 -7.34 21.05 6.42
N LEU A 12 -8.11 22.13 6.43
CA LEU A 12 -9.36 22.21 7.19
C LEU A 12 -10.37 21.15 6.74
N SER A 13 -10.50 20.86 5.45
CA SER A 13 -11.40 19.81 4.98
C SER A 13 -11.00 18.43 5.51
N PHE A 14 -9.74 18.04 5.37
CA PHE A 14 -9.27 16.74 5.87
C PHE A 14 -9.37 16.65 7.41
N LEU A 15 -8.99 17.70 8.14
CA LEU A 15 -9.04 17.72 9.60
C LEU A 15 -10.46 17.79 10.16
N SER A 16 -11.43 18.29 9.38
CA SER A 16 -12.84 18.30 9.79
C SER A 16 -13.50 16.91 9.77
N VAL A 17 -12.86 15.91 9.16
CA VAL A 17 -13.32 14.52 9.15
C VAL A 17 -13.01 13.89 10.51
N ASN A 18 -13.86 14.17 11.51
CA ASN A 18 -13.71 13.66 12.87
C ASN A 18 -14.29 12.25 13.04
N GLN A 19 -13.62 11.43 13.87
CA GLN A 19 -14.15 10.13 14.32
C GLN A 19 -15.20 10.24 15.42
N GLU A 20 -15.29 11.37 16.13
CA GLU A 20 -16.04 11.47 17.40
C GLU A 20 -17.55 11.22 17.27
N GLN A 21 -18.07 10.99 16.06
CA GLN A 21 -19.49 10.73 15.79
C GLN A 21 -19.79 9.52 14.88
N GLY A 22 -18.79 8.72 14.47
CA GLY A 22 -19.02 7.64 13.49
C GLY A 22 -18.07 6.44 13.56
N ASP A 23 -18.55 5.30 13.05
CA ASP A 23 -17.78 4.07 12.81
C ASP A 23 -16.59 4.33 11.85
N SER A 24 -15.55 3.50 11.91
CA SER A 24 -14.30 3.69 11.14
C SER A 24 -14.53 3.77 9.63
N LEU A 25 -15.56 3.10 9.12
CA LEU A 25 -15.99 3.16 7.73
C LEU A 25 -16.47 4.56 7.33
N THR A 26 -17.22 5.24 8.21
CA THR A 26 -17.68 6.61 7.98
C THR A 26 -16.50 7.58 7.92
N TYR A 27 -15.52 7.40 8.80
CA TYR A 27 -14.28 8.18 8.76
C TYR A 27 -13.55 8.00 7.42
N LEU A 28 -13.25 6.76 7.03
CA LEU A 28 -12.56 6.49 5.76
C LEU A 28 -13.34 6.98 4.55
N LYS A 29 -14.67 6.91 4.59
CA LYS A 29 -15.53 7.45 3.52
C LYS A 29 -15.44 8.97 3.43
N GLY A 30 -15.47 9.69 4.55
CA GLY A 30 -15.27 11.14 4.57
C GLY A 30 -13.89 11.55 4.03
N ILE A 31 -12.85 10.74 4.32
CA ILE A 31 -11.52 10.94 3.72
C ILE A 31 -11.55 10.67 2.21
N GLU A 32 -12.18 9.60 1.75
CA GLU A 32 -12.33 9.31 0.31
C GLU A 32 -12.99 10.48 -0.43
N ASP A 33 -14.04 11.06 0.15
CA ASP A 33 -14.74 12.20 -0.43
C ASP A 33 -13.84 13.45 -0.48
N CYS A 34 -12.99 13.67 0.53
CA CYS A 34 -11.96 14.72 0.51
C CYS A 34 -10.90 14.47 -0.58
N VAL A 35 -10.43 13.23 -0.72
CA VAL A 35 -9.47 12.85 -1.77
C VAL A 35 -10.07 13.08 -3.16
N GLY A 36 -11.35 12.78 -3.34
CA GLY A 36 -12.06 13.06 -4.60
C GLY A 36 -12.21 14.56 -4.87
N LEU A 37 -12.50 15.36 -3.83
CA LEU A 37 -12.68 16.81 -3.94
C LEU A 37 -11.39 17.54 -4.36
N TYR A 38 -10.25 17.08 -3.84
CA TYR A 38 -8.93 17.70 -4.06
C TYR A 38 -8.02 16.87 -4.98
N ARG A 39 -8.60 15.98 -5.78
CA ARG A 39 -7.85 15.10 -6.68
C ARG A 39 -6.96 15.91 -7.62
N HIS A 40 -5.69 15.52 -7.71
CA HIS A 40 -4.60 16.16 -8.45
C HIS A 40 -4.05 17.46 -7.87
N ASP A 41 -4.57 17.94 -6.73
CA ASP A 41 -3.91 19.02 -6.01
C ASP A 41 -2.59 18.52 -5.40
N GLU A 42 -1.59 19.39 -5.38
CA GLU A 42 -0.27 19.11 -4.82
C GLU A 42 -0.02 19.90 -3.55
N ILE A 43 0.42 19.20 -2.50
CA ILE A 43 0.77 19.77 -1.21
C ILE A 43 2.24 19.49 -0.95
N ARG A 44 3.00 20.53 -0.62
CA ARG A 44 4.38 20.37 -0.16
C ARG A 44 4.36 19.95 1.31
N VAL A 45 4.78 18.72 1.58
CA VAL A 45 4.83 18.13 2.93
C VAL A 45 6.30 18.09 3.35
N LYS A 46 6.71 19.02 4.22
CA LYS A 46 8.12 19.40 4.46
C LYS A 46 8.82 19.95 3.20
N GLU A 47 10.04 20.44 3.39
CA GLU A 47 10.83 21.03 2.30
C GLU A 47 11.16 20.04 1.18
N GLU A 48 11.25 18.75 1.47
CA GLU A 48 11.80 17.74 0.55
C GLU A 48 10.74 16.84 -0.12
N PHE A 49 9.48 16.84 0.31
CA PHE A 49 8.44 15.98 -0.28
C PHE A 49 7.24 16.78 -0.80
N THR A 50 6.65 16.26 -1.89
CA THR A 50 5.36 16.73 -2.42
C THR A 50 4.40 15.57 -2.44
N TRP A 51 3.23 15.76 -1.83
CA TRP A 51 2.10 14.86 -1.88
C TRP A 51 1.13 15.32 -2.97
N THR A 52 0.92 14.49 -3.98
CA THR A 52 -0.16 14.66 -4.96
C THR A 52 -1.36 13.87 -4.51
N ILE A 53 -2.48 14.55 -4.26
CA ILE A 53 -3.72 13.95 -3.78
C ILE A 53 -4.36 13.13 -4.90
N GLY A 54 -4.79 11.91 -4.58
CA GLY A 54 -5.53 11.11 -5.55
C GLY A 54 -5.96 9.75 -4.99
N PRO A 55 -7.03 9.16 -5.56
CA PRO A 55 -7.48 7.83 -5.20
C PRO A 55 -6.48 6.75 -5.65
N PHE A 56 -6.74 5.50 -5.28
CA PHE A 56 -5.93 4.34 -5.68
C PHE A 56 -5.73 4.25 -7.20
N GLU A 57 -6.75 4.63 -7.97
CA GLU A 57 -6.76 4.64 -9.43
C GLU A 57 -5.72 5.59 -10.06
N ASP A 58 -5.19 6.55 -9.29
CA ASP A 58 -4.13 7.46 -9.73
C ASP A 58 -2.71 6.94 -9.44
N THR A 59 -2.61 5.78 -8.80
CA THR A 59 -1.32 5.14 -8.53
C THR A 59 -0.87 4.27 -9.70
N ILE A 60 0.41 3.88 -9.70
CA ILE A 60 0.95 2.87 -10.63
C ILE A 60 0.29 1.50 -10.46
N PHE A 61 -0.47 1.29 -9.39
CA PHE A 61 -1.12 0.02 -9.05
C PHE A 61 -2.59 -0.06 -9.47
N LYS A 62 -3.13 0.96 -10.15
CA LYS A 62 -4.55 1.07 -10.54
C LYS A 62 -5.17 -0.21 -11.13
N ASP A 63 -4.41 -0.99 -11.89
CA ASP A 63 -4.88 -2.21 -12.57
C ASP A 63 -4.79 -3.47 -11.69
N ASN A 64 -4.29 -3.35 -10.45
CA ASN A 64 -4.08 -4.46 -9.53
C ASN A 64 -4.67 -4.18 -8.15
N ARG A 65 -6.01 -4.15 -8.06
CA ARG A 65 -6.73 -3.97 -6.79
C ARG A 65 -6.36 -4.99 -5.70
N LYS A 66 -5.87 -6.17 -6.07
CA LYS A 66 -5.36 -7.17 -5.11
C LYS A 66 -4.18 -6.66 -4.29
N ILE A 67 -3.47 -5.63 -4.75
CA ILE A 67 -2.38 -5.04 -3.95
C ILE A 67 -2.94 -4.29 -2.73
N LEU A 68 -4.06 -3.59 -2.88
CA LEU A 68 -4.71 -2.87 -1.78
C LEU A 68 -5.23 -3.87 -0.74
N GLU A 69 -5.87 -4.94 -1.19
CA GLU A 69 -6.26 -6.07 -0.34
C GLU A 69 -5.04 -6.65 0.42
N ASN A 70 -3.89 -6.78 -0.24
CA ASN A 70 -2.67 -7.26 0.40
C ASN A 70 -2.12 -6.28 1.45
N TRP A 71 -2.15 -4.98 1.19
CA TRP A 71 -1.74 -3.96 2.17
C TRP A 71 -2.60 -4.06 3.44
N GLN A 72 -3.92 -4.11 3.28
CA GLN A 72 -4.90 -4.22 4.37
C GLN A 72 -4.77 -5.53 5.17
N MET A 73 -4.38 -6.63 4.52
CA MET A 73 -4.37 -7.95 5.16
C MET A 73 -3.02 -8.40 5.73
N ARG A 74 -1.88 -8.02 5.13
CA ARG A 74 -0.63 -8.78 5.26
C ARG A 74 0.55 -8.04 5.86
N TYR A 75 0.52 -6.72 5.88
CA TYR A 75 1.66 -5.93 6.34
C TYR A 75 1.53 -5.53 7.81
N LEU A 76 0.36 -5.01 8.20
CA LEU A 76 0.12 -4.63 9.58
C LEU A 76 -0.22 -5.86 10.43
N PRO A 77 0.03 -5.81 11.77
CA PRO A 77 -0.23 -6.93 12.67
C PRO A 77 -1.68 -7.41 12.65
N ASP A 78 -2.61 -6.50 12.42
CA ASP A 78 -4.05 -6.76 12.33
C ASP A 78 -4.55 -6.36 10.94
N HIS A 79 -5.70 -6.91 10.55
CA HIS A 79 -6.39 -6.44 9.35
C HIS A 79 -6.84 -5.00 9.58
N MET A 80 -6.54 -4.10 8.65
CA MET A 80 -6.95 -2.71 8.75
C MET A 80 -7.49 -2.22 7.41
N MET A 81 -8.66 -1.59 7.43
CA MET A 81 -9.15 -0.86 6.26
C MET A 81 -8.26 0.35 6.00
N MET A 82 -7.99 0.61 4.72
CA MET A 82 -7.07 1.65 4.26
C MET A 82 -7.72 2.49 3.16
N GLN A 83 -7.58 3.80 3.25
CA GLN A 83 -7.94 4.75 2.20
C GLN A 83 -6.66 5.37 1.62
N VAL A 84 -6.49 5.27 0.30
CA VAL A 84 -5.37 5.92 -0.40
C VAL A 84 -5.61 7.42 -0.42
N LEU A 85 -4.59 8.17 -0.02
CA LEU A 85 -4.55 9.63 -0.01
C LEU A 85 -3.87 10.19 -1.25
N GLY A 86 -3.03 9.39 -1.90
CA GLY A 86 -2.34 9.75 -3.13
C GLY A 86 -0.90 9.28 -3.11
N THR A 87 -0.02 10.05 -3.72
CA THR A 87 1.38 9.66 -3.91
C THR A 87 2.33 10.73 -3.43
N ILE A 88 3.48 10.30 -2.90
CA ILE A 88 4.54 11.19 -2.44
C ILE A 88 5.72 11.09 -3.38
N LYS A 89 6.24 12.26 -3.77
CA LYS A 89 7.46 12.43 -4.53
C LYS A 89 8.53 13.11 -3.67
N ASN A 90 9.74 12.57 -3.67
CA ASN A 90 10.92 13.26 -3.14
C ASN A 90 11.40 14.28 -4.18
N ASN A 91 11.41 15.56 -3.81
CA ASN A 91 11.78 16.67 -4.68
C ASN A 91 13.28 16.74 -4.97
N SER A 92 14.13 16.15 -4.13
CA SER A 92 15.58 16.07 -4.31
C SER A 92 16.02 14.89 -5.16
N CYS A 93 15.10 13.98 -5.50
CA CYS A 93 15.38 12.80 -6.32
C CYS A 93 15.02 13.06 -7.79
N GLU A 94 16.01 13.44 -8.59
CA GLU A 94 15.84 13.65 -10.05
C GLU A 94 15.65 12.32 -10.82
N LEU A 95 16.20 11.23 -10.30
CA LEU A 95 16.11 9.90 -10.87
C LEU A 95 14.85 9.19 -10.39
N GLY A 96 13.72 9.45 -11.06
CA GLY A 96 12.53 8.60 -11.11
C GLY A 96 12.29 7.71 -9.88
N CYS A 97 12.24 8.31 -8.69
CA CYS A 97 12.06 7.58 -7.45
C CYS A 97 10.76 6.76 -7.54
N LEU A 98 10.82 5.48 -7.11
CA LEU A 98 9.65 4.59 -7.09
C LEU A 98 8.50 5.26 -6.33
N GLN A 99 7.31 5.27 -6.95
CA GLN A 99 6.13 5.96 -6.43
C GLN A 99 5.82 5.46 -5.01
N VAL A 100 5.84 6.39 -4.05
CA VAL A 100 5.44 6.11 -2.67
C VAL A 100 3.95 6.39 -2.54
N VAL A 101 3.16 5.42 -2.11
CA VAL A 101 1.71 5.58 -1.94
C VAL A 101 1.41 5.96 -0.50
N LEU A 102 0.76 7.09 -0.28
CA LEU A 102 0.32 7.56 1.03
C LEU A 102 -1.11 7.08 1.31
N MET A 103 -1.35 6.61 2.51
CA MET A 103 -2.63 6.03 2.94
C MET A 103 -2.94 6.43 4.37
N VAL A 104 -4.23 6.46 4.73
CA VAL A 104 -4.69 6.49 6.11
C VAL A 104 -5.41 5.18 6.43
N CYS A 105 -5.20 4.67 7.64
CA CYS A 105 -5.91 3.48 8.14
C CYS A 105 -7.10 3.86 9.00
N GLU A 106 -7.95 2.87 9.30
CA GLU A 106 -9.07 3.01 10.25
C GLU A 106 -8.65 3.45 11.67
N ASP A 107 -7.39 3.23 12.05
CA ASP A 107 -6.78 3.72 13.29
C ASP A 107 -6.29 5.17 13.20
N MET A 108 -6.62 5.87 12.10
CA MET A 108 -6.27 7.26 11.76
C MET A 108 -4.79 7.51 11.48
N LYS A 109 -3.94 6.48 11.60
CA LYS A 109 -2.52 6.63 11.34
C LYS A 109 -2.25 6.62 9.84
N LEU A 110 -1.17 7.28 9.47
CA LEU A 110 -0.76 7.39 8.09
C LEU A 110 0.40 6.46 7.79
N TYR A 111 0.25 5.76 6.68
CA TYR A 111 1.22 4.80 6.21
C TYR A 111 1.65 5.12 4.79
N ALA A 112 2.94 4.94 4.52
CA ALA A 112 3.52 5.06 3.20
C ALA A 112 4.01 3.70 2.72
N TYR A 113 3.58 3.29 1.53
CA TYR A 113 4.05 2.07 0.87
C TYR A 113 5.14 2.39 -0.15
N ARG A 114 6.30 1.75 -0.02
CA ARG A 114 7.45 1.87 -0.93
C ARG A 114 8.10 0.49 -1.08
N GLU A 115 8.32 0.01 -2.31
CA GLU A 115 9.20 -1.15 -2.59
C GLU A 115 8.94 -2.41 -1.72
N MET A 116 7.67 -2.79 -1.50
CA MET A 116 7.28 -3.93 -0.64
C MET A 116 7.49 -3.72 0.87
N GLU A 117 7.65 -2.48 1.30
CA GLU A 117 7.67 -2.07 2.70
C GLU A 117 6.54 -1.06 2.95
N MET A 118 5.96 -1.13 4.16
CA MET A 118 5.02 -0.15 4.64
C MET A 118 5.60 0.57 5.85
N HIS A 119 5.50 1.89 5.88
CA HIS A 119 6.08 2.72 6.91
C HIS A 119 4.98 3.52 7.61
N LEU A 120 4.95 3.51 8.94
CA LEU A 120 4.17 4.49 9.71
C LEU A 120 4.87 5.86 9.58
N VAL A 121 4.24 6.81 8.89
CA VAL A 121 4.88 8.09 8.54
C VAL A 121 4.35 9.29 9.33
N ALA A 122 3.14 9.19 9.87
CA ALA A 122 2.54 10.14 10.80
C ALA A 122 1.48 9.43 11.67
N ASP A 123 1.28 9.89 12.89
CA ASP A 123 0.32 9.30 13.84
C ASP A 123 -1.12 9.75 13.60
N ASN A 124 -1.32 10.83 12.82
CA ASN A 124 -2.63 11.33 12.40
C ASN A 124 -2.48 12.41 11.30
N LEU A 125 -3.61 12.85 10.74
CA LEU A 125 -3.63 13.91 9.71
C LEU A 125 -3.12 15.25 10.23
N GLN A 126 -3.32 15.57 11.51
CA GLN A 126 -2.80 16.82 12.09
C GLN A 126 -1.28 16.86 11.97
N GLU A 127 -0.60 15.78 12.34
CA GLU A 127 0.85 15.67 12.19
C GLU A 127 1.27 15.75 10.71
N LEU A 128 0.54 15.11 9.78
CA LEU A 128 0.83 15.24 8.34
C LEU A 128 0.83 16.71 7.88
N PHE A 129 -0.14 17.51 8.32
CA PHE A 129 -0.24 18.91 7.89
C PHE A 129 0.69 19.85 8.68
N ASP A 130 0.93 19.61 9.96
CA ASP A 130 1.74 20.51 10.79
C ASP A 130 3.23 20.21 10.68
N GLU A 131 3.58 18.93 10.68
CA GLU A 131 4.96 18.46 10.75
C GLU A 131 5.40 17.77 9.45
N GLY A 132 4.46 17.23 8.68
CA GLY A 132 4.73 16.48 7.46
C GLY A 132 4.90 14.98 7.72
N ILE A 133 5.68 14.32 6.85
CA ILE A 133 5.96 12.90 6.97
C ILE A 133 7.33 12.64 7.59
N SER A 134 7.45 11.56 8.34
CA SER A 134 8.73 10.96 8.67
C SER A 134 9.07 9.90 7.61
N PHE A 135 10.18 10.05 6.89
CA PHE A 135 10.61 9.06 5.91
C PHE A 135 12.15 8.86 5.92
N PRO A 136 12.67 7.63 6.13
CA PRO A 136 11.95 6.39 6.45
C PRO A 136 11.09 6.52 7.71
N GLY A 137 9.92 5.88 7.74
CA GLY A 137 8.92 6.11 8.80
C GLY A 137 9.33 5.69 10.20
N LYS A 138 8.54 6.13 11.19
CA LYS A 138 8.69 5.85 12.64
C LYS A 138 8.76 4.36 12.95
N LYS A 139 8.05 3.56 12.14
CA LYS A 139 8.04 2.10 12.19
C LYS A 139 7.91 1.55 10.78
N MET A 140 8.59 0.45 10.52
CA MET A 140 8.56 -0.26 9.25
C MET A 140 7.85 -1.60 9.43
N PHE A 141 7.12 -2.01 8.40
CA PHE A 141 6.42 -3.27 8.30
C PHE A 141 6.71 -3.97 6.97
N TYR A 142 6.89 -5.28 7.00
CA TYR A 142 7.19 -6.09 5.82
C TYR A 142 6.01 -7.00 5.44
N HIS A 143 5.97 -7.40 4.17
CA HIS A 143 4.94 -8.31 3.68
C HIS A 143 4.95 -9.64 4.44
N GLY A 144 3.85 -9.97 5.11
CA GLY A 144 3.68 -11.22 5.85
C GLY A 144 4.03 -11.11 7.34
N GLN A 145 4.43 -9.95 7.83
CA GLN A 145 4.75 -9.73 9.25
C GLN A 145 3.60 -10.11 10.19
N ARG A 146 2.36 -9.99 9.72
CA ARG A 146 1.17 -10.48 10.45
C ARG A 146 1.31 -11.94 10.92
N PHE A 147 2.01 -12.77 10.15
CA PHE A 147 2.18 -14.19 10.44
C PHE A 147 3.34 -14.50 11.38
N ASP A 148 4.11 -13.51 11.84
CA ASP A 148 5.22 -13.73 12.78
C ASP A 148 4.74 -14.32 14.12
N LYS A 149 3.50 -14.00 14.52
CA LYS A 149 2.89 -14.49 15.76
C LYS A 149 2.20 -15.84 15.59
N MET A 150 2.21 -16.42 14.38
CA MET A 150 1.53 -17.68 14.10
C MET A 150 2.26 -18.84 14.77
N THR A 151 1.55 -19.67 15.53
CA THR A 151 2.18 -20.83 16.20
C THR A 151 2.44 -21.98 15.21
N GLU A 152 3.29 -22.93 15.60
CA GLU A 152 3.50 -24.15 14.80
C GLU A 152 2.19 -24.94 14.56
N ALA A 153 1.29 -24.92 15.55
CA ALA A 153 -0.02 -25.56 15.44
C ALA A 153 -0.88 -24.90 14.37
N ASP A 154 -0.93 -23.56 14.36
CA ASP A 154 -1.64 -22.78 13.36
C ASP A 154 -1.06 -23.02 11.96
N LEU A 155 0.27 -23.01 11.83
CA LEU A 155 0.97 -23.33 10.58
C LEU A 155 0.63 -24.75 10.08
N LYS A 156 0.58 -25.73 10.98
CA LYS A 156 0.23 -27.12 10.64
C LYS A 156 -1.23 -27.25 10.21
N ALA A 157 -2.14 -26.52 10.86
CA ALA A 157 -3.54 -26.45 10.47
C ALA A 157 -3.70 -25.82 9.08
N ALA A 158 -3.06 -24.67 8.84
CA ALA A 158 -3.06 -23.98 7.55
C ALA A 158 -2.51 -24.86 6.41
N LYS A 159 -1.43 -25.61 6.67
CA LYS A 159 -0.86 -26.57 5.69
C LYS A 159 -1.81 -27.73 5.35
N LYS A 160 -2.71 -28.10 6.26
CA LYS A 160 -3.70 -29.18 6.08
C LYS A 160 -5.03 -28.71 5.50
N SER A 161 -5.21 -27.40 5.30
CA SER A 161 -6.45 -26.85 4.74
C SER A 161 -6.74 -27.38 3.33
N ASP A 162 -8.02 -27.55 3.01
CA ASP A 162 -8.43 -28.08 1.70
C ASP A 162 -8.11 -27.12 0.56
N ALA A 163 -8.10 -25.81 0.85
CA ALA A 163 -7.61 -24.79 -0.08
C ALA A 163 -6.13 -25.02 -0.45
N ARG A 164 -5.26 -25.30 0.54
CA ARG A 164 -3.83 -25.60 0.30
C ARG A 164 -3.66 -26.88 -0.50
N LYS A 165 -4.41 -27.95 -0.18
CA LYS A 165 -4.37 -29.21 -0.92
C LYS A 165 -4.76 -29.00 -2.38
N THR A 166 -5.90 -28.36 -2.61
CA THR A 166 -6.41 -28.05 -3.96
C THR A 166 -5.40 -27.22 -4.77
N LEU A 167 -4.78 -26.23 -4.14
CA LEU A 167 -3.76 -25.40 -4.79
C LEU A 167 -2.50 -26.22 -5.15
N ASN A 168 -2.04 -27.08 -4.26
CA ASN A 168 -0.89 -27.95 -4.52
C ASN A 168 -1.15 -28.93 -5.67
N GLU A 169 -2.36 -29.49 -5.75
CA GLU A 169 -2.76 -30.38 -6.85
C GLU A 169 -2.79 -29.63 -8.18
N LYS A 170 -3.37 -28.42 -8.21
CA LYS A 170 -3.36 -27.56 -9.40
C LYS A 170 -1.94 -27.21 -9.84
N HIS A 171 -1.08 -26.84 -8.88
CA HIS A 171 0.32 -26.53 -9.14
C HIS A 171 1.07 -27.74 -9.72
N LYS A 172 0.88 -28.93 -9.14
CA LYS A 172 1.47 -30.17 -9.64
C LYS A 172 1.02 -30.47 -11.08
N LYS A 173 -0.28 -30.38 -11.37
CA LYS A 173 -0.82 -30.59 -12.72
C LYS A 173 -0.23 -29.60 -13.73
N LEU A 174 -0.09 -28.33 -13.35
CA LEU A 174 0.53 -27.31 -14.20
C LEU A 174 2.01 -27.61 -14.47
N LEU A 175 2.77 -28.03 -13.46
CA LEU A 175 4.16 -28.43 -13.65
C LEU A 175 4.26 -29.64 -14.58
N GLU A 176 3.40 -30.65 -14.38
CA GLU A 176 3.36 -31.85 -15.24
C GLU A 176 3.02 -31.50 -16.69
N SER A 177 2.13 -30.54 -16.94
CA SER A 177 1.80 -30.10 -18.30
C SER A 177 2.91 -29.29 -18.97
N LEU A 178 3.67 -28.48 -18.20
CA LEU A 178 4.74 -27.63 -18.75
C LEU A 178 6.08 -28.38 -18.88
N LEU A 179 6.28 -29.46 -18.13
CA LEU A 179 7.54 -30.19 -18.09
C LEU A 179 8.02 -30.70 -19.46
N PRO A 180 7.15 -31.23 -20.37
CA PRO A 180 7.59 -31.69 -21.69
C PRO A 180 8.13 -30.55 -22.56
N GLU A 181 7.42 -29.42 -22.62
CA GLU A 181 7.85 -28.25 -23.40
C GLU A 181 9.15 -27.67 -22.85
N PHE A 182 9.24 -27.50 -21.53
CA PHE A 182 10.46 -27.02 -20.89
C PHE A 182 11.66 -27.94 -21.17
N LYS A 183 11.46 -29.27 -21.12
CA LYS A 183 12.51 -30.25 -21.47
C LYS A 183 12.92 -30.17 -22.94
N ALA A 184 11.96 -30.00 -23.85
CA ALA A 184 12.24 -29.86 -25.28
C ALA A 184 13.05 -28.57 -25.57
N SER A 185 12.67 -27.44 -24.96
CA SER A 185 13.44 -26.19 -25.05
C SER A 185 14.86 -26.37 -24.51
N MET A 186 15.02 -26.98 -23.33
CA MET A 186 16.33 -27.23 -22.72
C MET A 186 17.23 -28.15 -23.58
N ALA A 187 16.66 -29.14 -24.27
CA ALA A 187 17.40 -30.01 -25.18
C ALA A 187 17.83 -29.26 -26.45
N ALA A 188 16.96 -28.40 -27.02
CA ALA A 188 17.30 -27.57 -28.17
C ALA A 188 18.45 -26.60 -27.86
N PHE A 189 18.52 -26.02 -26.66
CA PHE A 189 19.65 -25.19 -26.24
C PHE A 189 20.98 -25.95 -26.12
N LYS A 190 20.97 -27.23 -25.75
CA LYS A 190 22.19 -28.07 -25.72
C LYS A 190 22.73 -28.45 -27.10
N HIS A 191 21.89 -28.39 -28.13
CA HIS A 191 22.28 -28.64 -29.52
C HIS A 191 22.65 -27.36 -30.29
N CYS A 192 22.42 -26.19 -29.69
CA CYS A 192 22.91 -24.88 -30.14
C CYS A 192 24.14 -24.46 -29.31
N THR A 193 25.19 -25.29 -29.32
CA THR A 193 26.55 -24.83 -28.96
C THR A 193 27.35 -24.77 -30.25
N CYS A 194 27.84 -23.56 -30.58
CA CYS A 194 28.77 -23.31 -31.68
C CYS A 194 30.02 -24.18 -31.62
#